data_AF-A0A6B0DU74-F1
#
_entry.id   AF-A0A6B0DU74-F1
#
_cell.length_a   1.000
_cell.length_b   1.000
_cell.length_c   1.000
_cell.angle_alpha   90.00
_cell.angle_beta   90.00
_cell.angle_gamma   90.00
#
_symmetry.space_group_name_H-M   'P 1'
#
loop_
_entity.id
_entity.type
_entity.pdbx_description
1 polymer ?
#
loop_
_entity_poly.entity_id
_entity_poly.type
_entity_poly.pdbx_seq_one_letter_code
_entity_poly.pdbx_strand_id
1 'polypeptide(L)' 'MKIRERLFNFIYKKERGGALLDLVLVLLLLIFFIVILSYFGITFSTILEDLKKFFGFMVG' A
#
# COMPACT_ATOMS: atom_id res chain seq x y z
N MET A 1 -36.66 -0.06 19.98
CA MET A 1 -35.22 0.26 19.87
C MET A 1 -34.69 -0.41 18.60
N LYS A 2 -34.10 0.38 17.70
CA LYS A 2 -34.25 0.22 16.25
C LYS A 2 -33.28 -0.83 15.68
N ILE A 3 -33.83 -1.82 14.96
CA ILE A 3 -33.10 -2.79 14.11
C ILE A 3 -32.00 -2.13 13.24
N ARG A 4 -32.20 -0.87 12.86
CA ARG A 4 -31.18 -0.04 12.19
C ARG A 4 -29.86 0.03 12.94
N GLU A 5 -29.84 0.20 14.26
CA GLU A 5 -28.58 0.31 15.03
C GLU A 5 -27.77 -0.98 15.02
N ARG A 6 -28.44 -2.14 15.00
CA ARG A 6 -27.75 -3.44 14.91
C ARG A 6 -27.14 -3.67 13.53
N LEU A 7 -27.82 -3.25 12.46
CA LEU A 7 -27.31 -3.34 11.09
C LEU A 7 -26.10 -2.41 10.87
N PHE A 8 -26.17 -1.17 11.36
CA PHE A 8 -25.04 -0.24 11.29
C PHE A 8 -23.81 -0.76 12.06
N ASN A 9 -24.00 -1.32 13.25
CA ASN A 9 -22.90 -1.91 14.01
C ASN A 9 -22.31 -3.15 13.32
N PHE A 10 -23.11 -3.93 12.60
CA PHE A 10 -22.60 -5.08 11.84
C PHE A 10 -21.77 -4.65 10.63
N ILE A 11 -22.22 -3.63 9.89
CA ILE A 11 -21.50 -3.10 8.72
C ILE A 11 -20.18 -2.43 9.15
N TYR A 12 -20.22 -1.55 10.15
CA TYR A 12 -19.02 -0.88 10.69
C TYR A 12 -17.97 -1.86 11.23
N LYS A 13 -18.42 -2.97 11.84
CA LYS A 13 -17.50 -4.00 12.37
C LYS A 13 -16.90 -4.85 11.24
N LYS A 14 -17.64 -5.06 10.15
CA LYS A 14 -17.19 -5.81 8.97
C LYS A 14 -16.15 -5.04 8.15
N GLU A 15 -16.32 -3.72 8.00
CA GLU A 15 -15.37 -2.87 7.27
C GLU A 15 -14.01 -2.74 7.96
N ARG A 16 -13.97 -2.65 9.30
CA ARG A 16 -12.69 -2.60 10.04
C ARG A 16 -11.85 -3.87 9.88
N GLY A 17 -12.48 -5.03 9.82
CA GLY A 17 -11.78 -6.31 9.61
C GLY A 17 -11.15 -6.39 8.21
N GLY A 18 -11.90 -5.95 7.19
CA GLY A 18 -11.41 -5.90 5.81
C GLY A 18 -10.27 -4.89 5.63
N ALA A 19 -10.42 -3.68 6.17
CA ALA A 19 -9.40 -2.64 6.05
C ALA A 19 -8.06 -2.99 6.70
N LEU A 20 -8.10 -3.68 7.85
CA LEU A 20 -6.87 -4.17 8.50
C LEU A 20 -6.19 -5.26 7.67
N LEU A 21 -6.97 -6.17 7.08
CA LEU A 21 -6.47 -7.23 6.20
C LEU A 21 -5.84 -6.65 4.93
N ASP A 22 -6.50 -5.68 4.29
CA ASP A 22 -5.97 -4.97 3.13
C ASP A 22 -4.67 -4.24 3.45
N LEU A 23 -4.61 -3.56 4.60
CA LEU A 23 -3.40 -2.84 5.03
C LEU A 23 -2.21 -3.81 5.25
N VAL A 24 -2.47 -4.98 5.84
CA VAL A 24 -1.46 -6.04 6.01
C VAL A 24 -1.01 -6.58 4.65
N LEU A 25 -1.94 -6.77 3.72
CA LEU A 25 -1.65 -7.27 2.37
C LEU A 25 -0.77 -6.28 1.59
N VAL A 26 -1.07 -4.99 1.70
CA VAL A 26 -0.26 -3.90 1.12
C VAL A 26 1.13 -3.87 1.73
N LEU A 27 1.26 -4.03 3.05
CA LEU A 27 2.55 -4.11 3.74
C LEU A 27 3.39 -5.30 3.27
N LEU A 28 2.77 -6.47 3.12
CA LEU A 28 3.44 -7.67 2.60
C LEU A 28 3.94 -7.45 1.17
N LEU A 29 3.12 -6.86 0.30
CA LEU A 29 3.51 -6.49 -1.06
C LEU A 29 4.68 -5.50 -1.07
N LEU A 30 4.66 -4.50 -0.19
CA LEU A 30 5.72 -3.50 -0.08
C LEU A 30 7.05 -4.14 0.35
N ILE A 31 7.01 -5.04 1.35
CA ILE A 31 8.19 -5.78 1.80
C ILE A 31 8.73 -6.66 0.66
N PHE A 32 7.85 -7.37 -0.04
CA PHE A 32 8.24 -8.21 -1.18
C PHE A 32 8.93 -7.40 -2.27
N PHE A 33 8.40 -6.21 -2.58
CA PHE A 33 8.99 -5.30 -3.53
C PHE A 33 10.38 -4.81 -3.10
N ILE A 34 10.55 -4.44 -1.82
CA ILE A 34 11.85 -4.03 -1.26
C ILE A 34 12.87 -5.18 -1.35
N VAL A 35 12.46 -6.42 -1.05
CA VAL A 35 13.33 -7.60 -1.15
C VAL A 35 13.79 -7.82 -2.60
N ILE A 36 12.89 -7.71 -3.57
CA ILE A 36 13.22 -7.81 -5.00
C ILE A 36 14.23 -6.72 -5.39
N LEU A 37 13.97 -5.46 -5.03
CA LEU A 37 14.89 -4.36 -5.33
C LEU A 37 16.27 -4.59 -4.71
N SER A 38 16.31 -5.06 -3.47
CA SER A 38 17.56 -5.40 -2.78
C SER A 38 18.28 -6.57 -3.45
N TYR A 39 17.57 -7.58 -3.96
CA TYR A 39 18.16 -8.71 -4.68
C TYR A 39 18.86 -8.26 -5.97
N PHE A 40 18.28 -7.31 -6.69
CA PHE A 40 18.88 -6.73 -7.89
C PHE A 40 19.94 -5.65 -7.58
N GLY A 41 20.22 -5.36 -6.30
CA GLY A 41 21.14 -4.31 -5.90
C GLY A 41 20.67 -2.90 -6.30
N ILE A 42 19.37 -2.73 -6.56
CA ILE A 42 18.79 -1.45 -6.95
C ILE A 42 18.64 -0.61 -5.69
N THR A 43 19.39 0.48 -5.62
CA THR A 43 19.28 1.44 -4.52
C THR A 43 18.12 2.41 -4.76
N PHE A 44 17.63 3.00 -3.66
CA PHE A 44 16.56 3.99 -3.72
C PHE A 44 16.91 5.20 -4.62
N SER A 45 18.19 5.56 -4.72
CA SER A 45 18.68 6.61 -5.62
C SER A 45 18.41 6.30 -7.10
N THR A 46 18.65 5.06 -7.53
CA THR A 46 18.42 4.62 -8.90
C THR A 46 16.93 4.64 -9.26
N ILE A 47 16.07 4.21 -8.33
CA ILE A 47 14.61 4.25 -8.51
C ILE A 47 14.12 5.70 -8.62
N LEU A 48 14.66 6.60 -7.81
CA LEU A 48 14.33 8.03 -7.89
C LEU A 48 14.77 8.64 -9.21
N GLU A 49 15.94 8.27 -9.73
CA GLU A 49 16.40 8.72 -11.04
C GLU A 49 15.52 8.18 -12.18
N ASP A 50 15.13 6.92 -12.11
CA ASP A 50 14.25 6.31 -13.11
C ASP A 50 12.83 6.89 -13.06
N LEU A 51 12.31 7.18 -11.87
CA LEU A 51 11.04 7.91 -11.70
C LEU A 51 11.15 9.33 -12.27
N LYS A 52 12.22 10.06 -11.96
CA LYS A 52 12.44 11.41 -12.53
C LYS A 52 12.50 11.37 -14.06
N LYS A 53 13.18 10.37 -14.64
CA LYS A 53 13.22 10.14 -16.09
C LYS A 53 11.84 9.79 -16.65
N PHE A 54 11.09 8.92 -15.99
CA PHE A 54 9.74 8.49 -16.41
C PHE A 54 8.75 9.66 -16.43
N PHE A 55 8.83 10.56 -15.45
CA PHE A 55 7.99 11.76 -15.36
C PHE A 55 8.54 12.98 -16.13
N GLY A 56 9.67 12.83 -16.85
CA GLY A 56 10.23 13.90 -17.68
C GLY A 56 10.89 15.04 -16.92
N PHE A 57 11.19 14.86 -15.63
CA PHE A 57 11.98 15.82 -14.86
C PHE A 57 13.47 15.67 -15.23
N MET A 58 13.87 16.23 -16.38
CA MET A 58 15.28 16.56 -16.64
C MET A 58 15.68 17.66 -15.65
N VAL A 59 16.28 17.27 -14.53
CA VAL A 59 17.05 18.19 -13.70
C VAL A 59 18.42 18.31 -14.37
N GLY A 60 18.59 19.39 -15.13
CA GLY A 60 19.90 19.88 -15.55
C GLY A 60 20.65 20.52 -14.39
#